data_AF-A0A0H1R4C5-F1
#
_entry.id   AF-A0A0H1R4C5-F1
#
_cell.length_a   1.000
_cell.length_b   1.000
_cell.length_c   1.000
_cell.angle_alpha   90.00
_cell.angle_beta   90.00
_cell.angle_gamma   90.00
#
_symmetry.space_group_name_H-M   'P 1'
#
loop_
_entity.id
_entity.type
_entity.pdbx_description
1 polymer ?
#
loop_
_entity_poly.entity_id
_entity_poly.type
_entity_poly.pdbx_seq_one_letter_code
_entity_poly.pdbx_strand_id
1 'polypeptide(L)' 'MPDRDAALADSIDLSWLWEYGEHLIDSDPYCLNLGSPARRREILGRYRVRPELFAEANTMANAILGRFKKSIGIALSQ' A
#
# COMPACT_ATOMS: atom_id res chain seq x y z
N MET A 1 3.50 4.06 5.86
CA MET A 1 2.86 4.28 7.18
C MET A 1 2.17 5.64 7.16
N PRO A 2 1.07 5.88 7.90
CA PRO A 2 0.40 7.19 7.94
C PRO A 2 1.33 8.30 8.44
N ASP A 3 1.27 9.46 7.81
CA ASP A 3 2.06 10.64 8.21
C ASP A 3 1.47 11.35 9.45
N ARG A 4 0.17 11.20 9.67
CA ARG A 4 -0.64 11.66 10.82
C ARG A 4 -1.75 10.66 11.13
N ASP A 5 -2.43 10.86 12.27
CA ASP A 5 -3.64 10.11 12.60
C ASP A 5 -4.76 10.46 11.60
N ALA A 6 -5.44 9.45 11.09
CA ALA A 6 -6.54 9.60 10.13
C ALA A 6 -7.50 8.40 10.20
N ALA A 7 -8.67 8.50 9.58
CA ALA A 7 -9.57 7.37 9.39
C ALA A 7 -9.32 6.74 8.02
N LEU A 8 -9.27 5.41 7.96
CA LEU A 8 -9.24 4.67 6.70
C LEU A 8 -10.53 4.91 5.91
N ALA A 9 -10.44 4.77 4.58
CA ALA A 9 -11.60 4.87 3.71
C ALA A 9 -12.70 3.85 4.08
N ASP A 10 -13.96 4.21 3.83
CA ASP A 10 -15.12 3.33 4.03
C ASP A 10 -15.18 2.18 3.00
N SER A 11 -14.37 2.27 1.95
CA SER A 11 -14.13 1.20 0.98
C SER A 11 -12.66 1.18 0.60
N ILE A 12 -12.03 0.02 0.65
CA ILE A 12 -10.64 -0.17 0.22
C ILE A 12 -10.62 -1.26 -0.83
N ASP A 13 -10.35 -0.88 -2.07
CA ASP A 13 -10.13 -1.83 -3.16
C ASP A 13 -8.63 -2.06 -3.37
N LEU A 14 -8.22 -3.33 -3.24
CA LEU A 14 -6.87 -3.84 -3.50
C LEU A 14 -6.83 -4.86 -4.65
N SER A 15 -7.93 -5.06 -5.39
CA SER A 15 -7.97 -6.01 -6.52
C SER A 15 -7.05 -5.58 -7.67
N TRP A 16 -6.56 -4.36 -7.65
CA TRP A 16 -5.56 -3.89 -8.60
C TRP A 16 -4.16 -4.46 -8.37
N LEU A 17 -3.86 -5.02 -7.19
CA LEU A 17 -2.55 -5.63 -6.94
C LEU A 17 -2.27 -6.79 -7.92
N TRP A 18 -3.33 -7.45 -8.39
CA TRP A 18 -3.27 -8.51 -9.38
C TRP A 18 -2.69 -8.04 -10.73
N GLU A 19 -2.78 -6.74 -11.06
CA GLU A 19 -2.19 -6.17 -12.29
C GLU A 19 -0.65 -6.26 -12.29
N TYR A 20 0.00 -6.41 -11.13
CA TYR A 20 1.45 -6.52 -11.01
C TYR A 20 1.97 -7.96 -11.22
N GLY A 21 1.07 -8.94 -11.30
CA GLY A 21 1.37 -10.32 -11.70
C GLY A 21 2.58 -10.93 -10.98
N GLU A 22 3.45 -11.56 -11.75
CA GLU A 22 4.64 -12.28 -11.26
C GLU A 22 5.68 -11.38 -10.58
N HIS A 23 5.62 -10.07 -10.78
CA HIS A 23 6.55 -9.13 -10.15
C HIS A 23 6.19 -8.83 -8.69
N LEU A 24 4.94 -9.07 -8.28
CA LEU A 24 4.50 -9.00 -6.89
C LEU A 24 4.68 -10.38 -6.25
N ILE A 25 5.70 -10.53 -5.41
CA ILE A 25 5.97 -11.79 -4.70
C ILE A 25 4.91 -12.02 -3.62
N ASP A 26 4.59 -10.97 -2.88
CA ASP A 26 3.72 -11.04 -1.72
C ASP A 26 3.11 -9.67 -1.39
N SER A 27 1.90 -9.69 -0.84
CA SER A 27 1.21 -8.54 -0.28
C SER A 27 0.41 -8.96 0.94
N ASP A 28 0.74 -8.37 2.09
CA ASP A 28 0.11 -8.65 3.36
C ASP A 28 -0.51 -7.35 3.92
N PRO A 29 -1.83 -7.14 3.74
CA PRO A 29 -2.53 -6.01 4.34
C PRO A 29 -2.75 -6.26 5.84
N TYR A 30 -2.21 -5.38 6.68
CA TYR A 30 -2.41 -5.47 8.13
C TYR A 30 -3.61 -4.61 8.56
N CYS A 31 -4.62 -5.26 9.13
CA CYS A 31 -5.73 -4.61 9.85
C CYS A 31 -6.37 -3.41 9.11
N LEU A 32 -6.67 -3.56 7.81
CA LEU A 32 -7.39 -2.57 7.02
C LEU A 32 -8.90 -2.60 7.30
N ASN A 33 -9.29 -2.33 8.54
CA ASN A 33 -10.69 -2.24 8.93
C ASN A 33 -11.29 -0.93 8.39
N LEU A 34 -12.36 -1.04 7.61
CA LEU A 34 -13.04 0.11 6.97
C LEU A 34 -13.48 1.14 8.02
N GLY A 35 -13.27 2.42 7.73
CA GLY A 35 -13.60 3.54 8.63
C GLY A 35 -12.82 3.57 9.95
N SER A 36 -11.91 2.63 10.20
CA SER A 36 -11.18 2.54 11.46
C SER A 36 -10.06 3.58 11.52
N PRO A 37 -9.69 4.05 12.72
CA PRO A 37 -8.57 4.96 12.89
C PRO A 37 -7.26 4.25 12.56
N ALA A 38 -6.49 4.85 11.66
CA ALA A 38 -5.10 4.54 11.40
C ALA A 38 -4.22 5.56 12.14
N ARG A 39 -3.36 5.08 13.03
CA ARG A 39 -2.46 5.93 13.82
C ARG A 39 -1.24 6.31 12.99
N ARG A 40 -0.68 7.47 13.30
CA ARG A 40 0.59 7.93 12.77
C ARG A 40 1.66 6.85 12.96
N ARG A 41 2.41 6.56 11.89
CA ARG A 41 3.48 5.53 11.84
C ARG A 41 2.99 4.08 12.02
N GLU A 42 1.69 3.82 12.04
CA GLU A 42 1.16 2.46 12.00
C GLU A 42 1.53 1.76 10.68
N ILE A 43 1.85 0.46 10.77
CA ILE A 43 2.12 -0.36 9.60
C ILE A 43 0.80 -0.95 9.13
N LEU A 44 0.29 -0.45 8.00
CA LEU A 44 -1.00 -0.86 7.42
C LEU A 44 -0.89 -2.02 6.43
N GLY A 45 0.34 -2.43 6.13
CA GLY A 45 0.59 -3.56 5.25
C GLY A 45 2.03 -3.56 4.76
N ARG A 46 2.37 -4.65 4.08
CA ARG A 46 3.65 -4.89 3.45
C ARG A 46 3.43 -5.43 2.05
N TYR A 47 4.33 -5.10 1.13
CA TYR A 47 4.42 -5.73 -0.18
C TYR A 47 5.88 -6.00 -0.53
N ARG A 48 6.09 -6.99 -1.39
CA ARG A 48 7.42 -7.35 -1.90
C ARG A 48 7.37 -7.48 -3.41
N VAL A 49 8.25 -6.75 -4.09
CA VAL A 49 8.42 -6.83 -5.54
C VAL A 49 9.76 -7.44 -5.91
N ARG A 50 9.82 -8.12 -7.05
CA ARG A 50 11.07 -8.61 -7.66
C ARG A 50 11.02 -8.50 -9.18
N PRO A 51 11.26 -7.31 -9.72
CA PRO A 51 11.66 -7.16 -11.11
C PRO A 51 13.14 -7.50 -11.30
N GLU A 52 13.57 -7.61 -12.55
CA GLU A 52 14.94 -7.99 -12.90
C GLU A 52 15.95 -6.88 -12.58
N LEU A 53 15.55 -5.61 -12.74
CA LEU A 53 16.41 -4.46 -12.50
C LEU A 53 16.04 -3.71 -11.21
N PHE A 54 17.06 -3.27 -10.47
CA PHE A 54 16.85 -2.49 -9.23
C PHE A 54 16.08 -1.19 -9.46
N ALA A 55 16.36 -0.48 -10.56
CA ALA A 55 15.65 0.76 -10.90
C ALA A 55 14.14 0.54 -11.14
N GLU A 56 13.78 -0.62 -11.70
CA GLU A 56 12.40 -1.03 -11.90
C GLU A 56 11.74 -1.38 -10.57
N ALA A 57 12.48 -1.99 -9.63
CA ALA A 57 11.97 -2.32 -8.29
C ALA A 57 11.51 -1.06 -7.56
N ASN A 58 12.31 0.00 -7.58
CA ASN A 58 11.93 1.28 -6.98
C ASN A 58 10.75 1.94 -7.68
N THR A 59 10.75 1.94 -9.02
CA THR A 59 9.64 2.51 -9.81
C THR A 59 8.32 1.80 -9.49
N MET A 60 8.33 0.47 -9.49
CA MET A 60 7.17 -0.35 -9.19
C MET A 60 6.72 -0.19 -7.73
N ALA A 61 7.65 -0.22 -6.78
CA ALA A 61 7.34 -0.04 -5.37
C ALA A 61 6.68 1.33 -5.09
N ASN A 62 7.15 2.39 -5.76
CA ASN A 62 6.55 3.72 -5.68
C ASN A 62 5.17 3.78 -6.32
N ALA A 63 4.97 3.10 -7.45
CA ALA A 63 3.66 3.02 -8.11
C ALA A 63 2.62 2.31 -7.23
N ILE A 64 3.00 1.16 -6.63
CA ILE A 64 2.17 0.43 -5.67
C ILE A 64 1.84 1.31 -4.47
N LEU A 65 2.84 1.98 -3.86
CA LEU A 65 2.61 2.89 -2.74
C LEU A 65 1.64 4.01 -3.09
N GLY A 66 1.78 4.60 -4.29
CA GLY A 66 0.93 5.67 -4.77
C GLY A 66 -0.52 5.24 -4.95
N ARG A 67 -0.77 4.04 -5.50
CA ARG A 67 -2.12 3.50 -5.66
C ARG A 67 -2.71 3.04 -4.33
N PHE A 68 -1.91 2.43 -3.47
CA PHE A 68 -2.31 2.05 -2.12
C PHE A 68 -2.76 3.26 -1.30
N LYS A 69 -1.98 4.36 -1.31
CA LYS A 69 -2.34 5.65 -0.69
C LYS A 69 -3.72 6.15 -1.13
N LYS A 70 -4.05 6.00 -2.43
CA LYS A 70 -5.37 6.37 -2.96
C LYS A 70 -6.48 5.43 -2.46
N SER A 71 -6.24 4.11 -2.49
CA SER A 71 -7.22 3.10 -2.04
C SER A 71 -7.59 3.22 -0.57
N ILE A 72 -6.63 3.53 0.31
CA ILE A 72 -6.89 3.64 1.76
C ILE A 72 -7.38 5.02 2.19
N GLY A 73 -7.34 6.02 1.30
CA GLY A 73 -7.87 7.36 1.54
C GLY A 73 -7.04 8.27 2.46
N ILE A 74 -5.84 7.86 2.88
CA ILE A 74 -5.00 8.61 3.82
C ILE A 74 -3.59 8.84 3.28
N ALA A 75 -2.93 9.88 3.77
CA ALA A 75 -1.55 10.17 3.38
C ALA A 75 -0.55 9.24 4.09
N LEU A 76 0.45 8.79 3.34
CA LEU A 76 1.54 7.94 3.83
C LEU A 76 2.87 8.70 3.75
N SER A 77 3.74 8.45 4.74
CA SER A 77 5.15 8.86 4.70
C SER A 77 5.87 8.12 3.58
N GLN A 78 6.71 8.87 2.83
CA GLN A 78 7.70 8.29 1.93
C GLN A 78 8.96 7.90 2.70
#